data_AF-A0A920PK18-F1
#
_entry.id   AF-A0A920PK18-F1
#
_cell.length_a   1.000
_cell.length_b   1.000
_cell.length_c   1.000
_cell.angle_alpha   90.00
_cell.angle_beta   90.00
_cell.angle_gamma   90.00
#
_symmetry.space_group_name_H-M   'P 1'
#
loop_
_entity.id
_entity.type
_entity.pdbx_description
1 polymer ?
#
loop_
_entity_poly.entity_id
_entity_poly.type
_entity_poly.pdbx_seq_one_letter_code
_entity_poly.pdbx_strand_id
1 'polypeptide(L)'
;MSQTITQTIRLSPADNVVVARAALRSDTLVEEEGLTTIEPIDPGHKIATQPIKKGDTIRKYDQIIGIAESDIRPGQHVHTHNLRMDDFDRDYRFSESVRELEFVKPEGAATFQGIVRSDGRVGTRNYIGVLTSVNCSATVARHVARRFEKEIMAEPPNVDGVVALTHDHGCGGCAGIGLNYIQRTLSGYSTHPNFYAVVIIGLGCEANQMVQ
;
A
#
# COMPACT_ATOMS: atom_id res chain seq x y z
N MET A 1 -27.92 17.86 1.97
CA MET A 1 -27.41 18.02 3.35
C MET A 1 -26.00 18.55 3.24
N SER A 2 -25.75 19.81 3.64
CA SER A 2 -24.40 20.37 3.65
C SER A 2 -23.58 19.54 4.63
N GLN A 3 -22.57 18.81 4.15
CA GLN A 3 -21.64 18.13 5.05
C GLN A 3 -20.92 19.22 5.84
N THR A 4 -21.18 19.28 7.15
CA THR A 4 -20.42 20.15 8.05
C THR A 4 -18.97 19.67 7.98
N ILE A 5 -18.09 20.48 7.39
CA ILE A 5 -16.67 20.18 7.32
C ILE A 5 -16.14 20.29 8.76
N THR A 6 -15.86 19.15 9.39
CA THR A 6 -15.23 19.13 10.71
C THR A 6 -13.83 19.73 10.63
N GLN A 7 -13.38 20.36 11.70
CA GLN A 7 -12.02 20.91 11.85
C GLN A 7 -11.01 19.82 12.26
N THR A 8 -11.50 18.71 12.82
CA THR A 8 -10.69 17.61 13.31
C THR A 8 -11.18 16.24 12.83
N ILE A 9 -10.34 15.21 12.99
CA ILE A 9 -10.68 13.80 12.81
C ILE A 9 -10.37 13.06 14.09
N ARG A 10 -11.41 12.40 14.63
CA ARG A 10 -11.33 11.38 15.66
C ARG A 10 -11.40 10.00 15.01
N LEU A 11 -10.40 9.16 15.25
CA LEU A 11 -10.29 7.84 14.61
C LEU A 11 -10.99 6.76 15.42
N SER A 12 -10.96 6.87 16.74
CA SER A 12 -11.73 6.03 17.66
C SER A 12 -12.39 6.89 18.75
N PRO A 13 -13.60 6.51 19.23
CA PRO A 13 -14.19 7.10 20.43
C PRO A 13 -13.31 6.97 21.68
N ALA A 14 -12.41 5.97 21.73
CA ALA A 14 -11.49 5.76 22.85
C ALA A 14 -10.26 6.67 22.82
N ASP A 15 -10.02 7.39 21.72
CA ASP A 15 -8.84 8.25 21.59
C ASP A 15 -8.92 9.44 22.58
N ASN A 16 -7.78 9.85 23.13
CA ASN A 16 -7.69 11.06 23.97
C ASN A 16 -7.04 12.24 23.23
N VAL A 17 -6.78 12.05 21.93
CA VAL A 17 -6.32 13.09 21.01
C VAL A 17 -7.09 13.00 19.69
N VAL A 18 -7.19 14.13 19.00
CA VAL A 18 -7.72 14.22 17.63
C VAL A 18 -6.69 14.83 16.69
N VAL A 19 -6.88 14.69 15.38
CA VAL A 19 -6.00 15.25 14.36
C VAL A 19 -6.64 16.47 13.72
N ALA A 20 -5.92 17.60 13.67
CA ALA A 20 -6.36 18.80 12.97
C ALA A 20 -6.43 18.57 11.45
N ARG A 21 -7.52 18.97 10.80
CA ARG A 21 -7.69 18.93 9.34
C ARG A 21 -7.26 20.21 8.64
N ALA A 22 -7.15 21.29 9.40
CA ALA A 22 -6.75 22.62 8.95
C ALA A 22 -5.88 23.29 10.02
N ALA A 23 -5.25 24.39 9.67
CA ALA A 23 -4.52 25.20 10.64
C ALA A 23 -5.52 25.85 11.61
N LEU A 24 -5.35 25.61 12.91
CA LEU A 24 -6.16 26.20 13.97
C LEU A 24 -5.30 27.23 14.69
N ARG A 25 -5.86 28.42 14.92
CA ARG A 25 -5.20 29.46 15.73
C ARG A 25 -5.45 29.18 17.20
N SER A 26 -4.71 29.84 18.10
CA SER A 26 -5.16 29.96 19.49
C SER A 26 -6.60 30.46 19.55
N ASP A 27 -7.33 30.01 20.55
CA ASP A 27 -8.72 30.41 20.85
C ASP A 27 -9.73 30.02 19.76
N THR A 28 -9.39 29.03 18.92
CA THR A 28 -10.33 28.42 17.97
C THR A 28 -11.22 27.42 18.68
N LEU A 29 -12.54 27.66 18.64
CA LEU A 29 -13.54 26.67 19.08
C LEU A 29 -13.57 25.50 18.11
N VAL A 30 -13.41 24.28 18.63
CA VAL A 30 -13.60 23.00 17.92
C VAL A 30 -14.91 22.40 18.42
N GLU A 31 -16.00 22.71 17.73
CA GLU A 31 -17.36 22.38 18.18
C GLU A 31 -17.57 20.88 18.33
N GLU A 32 -17.08 20.07 17.38
CA GLU A 32 -17.28 18.62 17.38
C GLU A 32 -16.58 17.89 18.55
N GLU A 33 -15.61 18.55 19.20
CA GLU A 33 -14.89 18.01 20.36
C GLU A 33 -15.21 18.77 21.66
N GLY A 34 -16.04 19.82 21.60
CA GLY A 34 -16.42 20.63 22.76
C GLY A 34 -15.23 21.32 23.45
N LEU A 35 -14.19 21.69 22.70
CA LEU A 35 -12.96 22.28 23.24
C LEU A 35 -12.54 23.54 22.49
N THR A 36 -11.63 24.31 23.09
CA THR A 36 -10.99 25.46 22.45
C THR A 36 -9.50 25.25 22.45
N THR A 37 -8.84 25.46 21.30
CA THR A 37 -7.39 25.35 21.19
C THR A 37 -6.70 26.44 22.00
N ILE A 38 -5.63 26.11 22.70
CA ILE A 38 -4.90 27.08 23.55
C ILE A 38 -3.64 27.64 22.89
N GLU A 39 -3.30 27.14 21.71
CA GLU A 39 -2.14 27.53 20.91
C GLU A 39 -2.37 27.21 19.43
N PRO A 40 -1.53 27.72 18.51
CA PRO A 40 -1.62 27.36 17.09
C PRO A 40 -1.33 25.87 16.85
N ILE A 41 -2.19 25.21 16.07
CA ILE A 41 -2.07 23.81 15.68
C ILE A 41 -2.05 23.70 14.15
N ASP A 42 -1.00 23.09 13.60
CA ASP A 42 -0.89 22.87 12.16
C ASP A 42 -1.74 21.67 11.67
N PRO A 43 -2.15 21.65 10.39
CA PRO A 43 -2.83 20.50 9.81
C PRO A 43 -2.03 19.19 10.01
N GLY A 44 -2.71 18.12 10.36
CA GLY A 44 -2.10 16.81 10.63
C GLY A 44 -1.54 16.65 12.05
N HIS A 45 -1.45 17.73 12.83
CA HIS A 45 -0.98 17.66 14.22
C HIS A 45 -2.11 17.26 15.18
N LYS A 46 -1.72 16.82 16.39
CA LYS A 46 -2.64 16.26 17.36
C LYS A 46 -3.06 17.30 18.40
N ILE A 47 -4.31 17.23 18.84
CA ILE A 47 -4.89 18.09 19.88
C ILE A 47 -5.37 17.17 21.00
N ALA A 48 -5.03 17.47 22.25
CA ALA A 48 -5.58 16.76 23.40
C ALA A 48 -7.06 17.11 23.60
N THR A 49 -7.92 16.11 23.78
CA THR A 49 -9.37 16.34 23.98
C THR A 49 -9.80 16.26 25.44
N GLN A 50 -8.88 15.90 26.32
CA GLN A 50 -9.07 15.82 27.75
C GLN A 50 -7.75 16.15 28.46
N PRO A 51 -7.75 16.41 29.79
CA PRO A 51 -6.50 16.52 30.53
C PRO A 51 -5.71 15.21 30.48
N ILE A 52 -4.42 15.28 30.19
CA ILE A 52 -3.48 14.14 30.17
C ILE A 52 -2.32 14.51 31.09
N LYS A 53 -2.11 13.79 32.19
CA LYS A 53 -1.02 14.09 33.13
C LYS A 53 0.31 13.54 32.59
N LYS A 54 1.42 14.09 33.07
CA LYS A 54 2.74 13.49 32.84
C LYS A 54 2.73 12.01 33.23
N GLY A 55 3.20 11.14 32.34
CA GLY A 55 3.20 9.69 32.53
C GLY A 55 1.92 8.99 32.05
N ASP A 56 0.86 9.73 31.74
CA ASP A 56 -0.36 9.13 31.18
C ASP A 56 -0.14 8.72 29.72
N THR A 57 -0.89 7.70 29.30
CA THR A 57 -0.87 7.20 27.92
C THR A 57 -1.59 8.14 26.97
N ILE A 58 -1.02 8.35 25.79
CA ILE A 58 -1.65 9.05 24.66
C ILE A 58 -2.16 7.99 23.68
N ARG A 59 -3.46 8.04 23.36
CA ARG A 59 -4.17 7.02 22.57
C ARG A 59 -4.70 7.61 21.28
N LYS A 60 -4.36 6.96 20.16
CA LYS A 60 -4.84 7.26 18.80
C LYS A 60 -5.07 5.92 18.07
N TYR A 61 -6.14 5.81 17.27
CA TYR A 61 -6.57 4.53 16.66
C TYR A 61 -6.95 3.47 17.70
N ASP A 62 -7.41 3.88 18.89
CA ASP A 62 -7.58 3.02 20.06
C ASP A 62 -6.30 2.31 20.52
N GLN A 63 -5.13 2.82 20.12
CA GLN A 63 -3.83 2.25 20.49
C GLN A 63 -2.99 3.27 21.24
N ILE A 64 -2.23 2.79 22.22
CA ILE A 64 -1.26 3.64 22.92
C ILE A 64 -0.12 3.95 21.95
N ILE A 65 0.03 5.23 21.60
CA ILE A 65 1.05 5.75 20.68
C ILE A 65 2.23 6.42 21.39
N GLY A 66 2.18 6.53 22.71
CA GLY A 66 3.23 7.15 23.50
C GLY A 66 2.73 7.55 24.89
N ILE A 67 3.63 8.21 25.62
CA ILE A 67 3.41 8.71 26.98
C ILE A 67 3.61 10.22 26.99
N ALA A 68 2.81 10.94 27.79
CA ALA A 68 2.97 12.37 27.98
C ALA A 68 4.21 12.70 28.83
N GLU A 69 5.08 13.58 28.34
CA GLU A 69 6.31 14.00 29.06
C GLU A 69 6.06 15.13 30.07
N SER A 70 4.93 15.81 29.93
CA SER A 70 4.44 16.86 30.81
C SER A 70 2.92 16.75 30.94
N ASP A 71 2.31 17.52 31.83
CA ASP A 71 0.86 17.69 31.82
C ASP A 71 0.45 18.40 30.51
N ILE A 72 -0.62 17.92 29.90
CA ILE A 72 -1.19 18.40 28.65
C ILE A 72 -2.66 18.76 28.89
N ARG A 73 -3.02 20.01 28.59
CA ARG A 73 -4.38 20.52 28.77
C ARG A 73 -5.25 20.19 27.54
N PRO A 74 -6.59 20.08 27.71
CA PRO A 74 -7.50 20.06 26.58
C PRO A 74 -7.23 21.26 25.63
N GLY A 75 -7.26 21.01 24.32
CA GLY A 75 -6.97 22.01 23.30
C GLY A 75 -5.48 22.29 23.05
N GLN A 76 -4.58 21.61 23.77
CA GLN A 76 -3.13 21.77 23.60
C GLN A 76 -2.59 20.90 22.45
N HIS A 77 -1.52 21.37 21.82
CA HIS A 77 -0.77 20.64 20.81
C HIS A 77 -0.06 19.44 21.40
N VAL A 78 -0.29 18.25 20.84
CA VAL A 78 0.41 17.02 21.21
C VAL A 78 1.40 16.65 20.11
N HIS A 79 2.69 16.78 20.38
CA HIS A 79 3.77 16.50 19.43
C HIS A 79 5.02 15.97 20.13
N THR A 80 6.07 15.73 19.37
CA THR A 80 7.39 15.28 19.83
C THR A 80 8.04 16.09 20.97
N HIS A 81 7.52 17.27 21.32
CA HIS A 81 8.03 18.09 22.43
C HIS A 81 7.37 17.74 23.77
N ASN A 82 6.23 17.06 23.78
CA ASN A 82 5.49 16.68 24.99
C ASN A 82 4.93 15.24 24.95
N LEU A 83 5.26 14.49 23.89
CA LEU A 83 4.96 13.08 23.71
C LEU A 83 6.28 12.36 23.43
N ARG A 84 6.51 11.28 24.16
CA ARG A 84 7.64 10.37 23.95
C ARG A 84 7.18 8.96 23.64
N MET A 85 7.95 8.29 22.79
CA MET A 85 7.88 6.83 22.61
C MET A 85 8.54 6.14 23.80
N ASP A 86 7.81 5.23 24.43
CA ASP A 86 8.32 4.47 25.57
C ASP A 86 8.21 2.97 25.32
N ASP A 87 9.21 2.23 25.78
CA ASP A 87 9.16 0.78 25.86
C ASP A 87 8.48 0.41 27.18
N PHE A 88 7.16 0.28 27.14
CA PHE A 88 6.42 -0.33 28.24
C PHE A 88 6.25 -1.82 27.98
N ASP A 89 6.41 -2.62 29.04
CA ASP A 89 6.15 -4.05 29.02
C ASP A 89 4.70 -4.27 28.59
N ARG A 90 4.53 -4.68 27.32
CA ARG A 90 3.21 -4.98 26.80
C ARG A 90 2.88 -6.36 27.35
N ASP A 91 1.95 -6.43 28.29
CA ASP A 91 1.14 -7.64 28.45
C ASP A 91 0.54 -7.94 27.06
N TYR A 92 1.20 -8.83 26.30
CA TYR A 92 0.99 -9.05 24.87
C TYR A 92 -0.32 -9.79 24.69
N ARG A 93 -1.40 -9.04 24.83
CA ARG A 93 -2.79 -9.42 24.68
C ARG A 93 -3.17 -9.51 23.23
N PHE A 94 -2.45 -10.37 22.51
CA PHE A 94 -2.61 -10.56 21.08
C PHE A 94 -4.07 -10.87 20.77
N SER A 95 -4.65 -10.12 19.85
CA SER A 95 -6.01 -10.36 19.35
C SER A 95 -7.14 -10.18 20.37
N GLU A 96 -6.93 -9.55 21.54
CA GLU A 96 -8.01 -9.31 22.52
C GLU A 96 -9.14 -8.44 21.96
N SER A 97 -8.83 -7.54 21.04
CA SER A 97 -9.82 -6.64 20.41
C SER A 97 -10.31 -7.13 19.05
N VAL A 98 -10.12 -8.42 18.70
CA VAL A 98 -10.66 -8.97 17.46
C VAL A 98 -12.17 -8.85 17.47
N ARG A 99 -12.69 -8.25 16.40
CA ARG A 99 -14.11 -8.17 16.12
C ARG A 99 -14.37 -9.03 14.89
N GLU A 100 -15.44 -9.81 14.94
CA GLU A 100 -15.91 -10.52 13.75
C GLU A 100 -16.28 -9.49 12.68
N LEU A 101 -15.66 -9.63 11.51
CA LEU A 101 -15.92 -8.72 10.39
C LEU A 101 -17.17 -9.20 9.65
N GLU A 102 -18.13 -8.30 9.45
CA GLU A 102 -19.26 -8.54 8.56
C GLU A 102 -18.77 -8.43 7.11
N PHE A 103 -18.44 -9.57 6.52
CA PHE A 103 -18.07 -9.62 5.10
C PHE A 103 -19.29 -9.36 4.22
N VAL A 104 -19.07 -8.64 3.12
CA VAL A 104 -20.08 -8.50 2.06
C VAL A 104 -20.41 -9.89 1.52
N LYS A 105 -21.70 -10.25 1.57
CA LYS A 105 -22.17 -11.54 1.04
C LYS A 105 -21.95 -11.60 -0.48
N PRO A 106 -21.77 -12.80 -1.07
CA PRO A 106 -21.54 -12.95 -2.51
C PRO A 106 -22.55 -12.24 -3.40
N GLU A 107 -23.82 -12.14 -2.97
CA GLU A 107 -24.89 -11.48 -3.73
C GLU A 107 -24.75 -9.96 -3.79
N GLY A 108 -24.04 -9.37 -2.83
CA GLY A 108 -23.70 -7.94 -2.79
C GLY A 108 -22.31 -7.62 -3.32
N ALA A 109 -21.55 -8.64 -3.77
CA ALA A 109 -20.20 -8.43 -4.28
C ALA A 109 -20.25 -7.70 -5.63
N ALA A 110 -19.46 -6.64 -5.76
CA ALA A 110 -19.29 -5.94 -7.02
C ALA A 110 -18.64 -6.88 -8.05
N THR A 111 -19.14 -6.83 -9.29
CA THR A 111 -18.60 -7.60 -10.42
C THR A 111 -17.95 -6.67 -11.43
N PHE A 112 -17.08 -7.24 -12.28
CA PHE A 112 -16.46 -6.53 -13.38
C PHE A 112 -16.35 -7.44 -14.61
N GLN A 113 -16.28 -6.83 -15.79
CA GLN A 113 -16.06 -7.56 -17.05
C GLN A 113 -14.58 -7.93 -17.17
N GLY A 114 -14.26 -9.19 -16.92
CA GLY A 114 -12.89 -9.72 -16.96
C GLY A 114 -12.70 -10.83 -18.00
N ILE A 115 -11.44 -11.11 -18.33
CA ILE A 115 -11.04 -12.14 -19.29
C ILE A 115 -10.72 -13.42 -18.51
N VAL A 116 -11.62 -14.39 -18.55
CA VAL A 116 -11.44 -15.68 -17.86
C VAL A 116 -10.40 -16.53 -18.61
N ARG A 117 -9.35 -16.96 -17.91
CA ARG A 117 -8.30 -17.83 -18.44
C ARG A 117 -8.68 -19.30 -18.26
N SER A 118 -7.99 -20.19 -18.97
CA SER A 118 -8.25 -21.65 -18.92
C SER A 118 -8.03 -22.26 -17.54
N ASP A 119 -7.25 -21.60 -16.68
CA ASP A 119 -7.01 -22.01 -15.28
C ASP A 119 -8.00 -21.38 -14.28
N GLY A 120 -9.02 -20.65 -14.77
CA GLY A 120 -10.04 -19.99 -13.95
C GLY A 120 -9.66 -18.62 -13.39
N ARG A 121 -8.40 -18.18 -13.51
CA ARG A 121 -8.00 -16.82 -13.10
C ARG A 121 -8.53 -15.79 -14.09
N VAL A 122 -8.72 -14.55 -13.64
CA VAL A 122 -9.36 -13.50 -14.43
C VAL A 122 -8.40 -12.34 -14.67
N GLY A 123 -8.18 -12.01 -15.94
CA GLY A 123 -7.41 -10.84 -16.37
C GLY A 123 -8.28 -9.60 -16.52
N THR A 124 -7.69 -8.43 -16.30
CA THR A 124 -8.27 -7.12 -16.62
C THR A 124 -7.76 -6.56 -17.95
N ARG A 125 -6.73 -7.20 -18.51
CA ARG A 125 -6.09 -6.85 -19.78
C ARG A 125 -5.68 -8.12 -20.54
N ASN A 126 -5.41 -7.97 -21.83
CA ASN A 126 -5.01 -9.03 -22.75
C ASN A 126 -3.68 -8.70 -23.45
N TYR A 127 -2.57 -8.90 -22.75
CA TYR A 127 -1.22 -8.64 -23.25
C TYR A 127 -0.53 -9.91 -23.75
N ILE A 128 0.50 -9.70 -24.56
CA ILE A 128 1.55 -10.69 -24.81
C ILE A 128 2.83 -10.21 -24.10
N GLY A 129 3.41 -11.07 -23.27
CA GLY A 129 4.68 -10.79 -22.60
C GLY A 129 5.87 -11.30 -23.41
N VAL A 130 6.93 -10.52 -23.53
CA VAL A 130 8.23 -10.95 -24.08
C VAL A 130 9.23 -10.97 -22.94
N LEU A 131 9.37 -12.13 -22.30
CA LEU A 131 10.15 -12.31 -21.08
C LEU A 131 11.57 -12.76 -21.40
N THR A 132 12.55 -12.26 -20.65
CA THR A 132 13.95 -12.66 -20.81
C THR A 132 14.38 -13.57 -19.68
N SER A 133 15.05 -14.69 -20.01
CA SER A 133 15.71 -15.53 -19.00
C SER A 133 17.00 -14.90 -18.46
N VAL A 134 17.54 -13.90 -19.17
CA VAL A 134 18.83 -13.25 -18.90
C VAL A 134 18.83 -11.78 -19.33
N ASN A 135 19.58 -10.92 -18.62
CA ASN A 135 19.75 -9.51 -19.02
C ASN A 135 20.31 -9.33 -20.44
N CYS A 136 21.18 -10.23 -20.91
CA CYS A 136 21.76 -10.15 -22.25
C CYS A 136 20.71 -10.20 -23.38
N SER A 137 19.51 -10.75 -23.15
CA SER A 137 18.40 -10.74 -24.12
C SER A 137 17.42 -9.56 -23.93
N ALA A 138 17.65 -8.68 -22.95
CA ALA A 138 16.78 -7.53 -22.65
C ALA A 138 16.59 -6.58 -23.82
N THR A 139 17.68 -6.25 -24.52
CA THR A 139 17.62 -5.36 -25.70
C THR A 139 16.77 -5.98 -26.80
N VAL A 140 16.93 -7.29 -27.06
CA VAL A 140 16.14 -8.02 -28.06
C VAL A 140 14.65 -7.99 -27.69
N ALA A 141 14.30 -8.31 -26.45
CA ALA A 141 12.90 -8.27 -25.98
C ALA A 141 12.28 -6.87 -26.15
N ARG A 142 13.01 -5.80 -25.82
CA ARG A 142 12.55 -4.41 -26.04
C ARG A 142 12.41 -4.06 -27.51
N HIS A 143 13.24 -4.60 -28.40
CA HIS A 143 13.07 -4.43 -29.84
C HIS A 143 11.83 -5.15 -30.36
N VAL A 144 11.55 -6.36 -29.87
CA VAL A 144 10.33 -7.10 -30.20
C VAL A 144 9.11 -6.30 -29.77
N ALA A 145 9.02 -5.91 -28.50
CA ALA A 145 7.87 -5.14 -27.99
C ALA A 145 7.62 -3.85 -28.78
N ARG A 146 8.66 -3.05 -29.05
CA ARG A 146 8.56 -1.81 -29.84
C ARG A 146 8.03 -2.00 -31.27
N ARG A 147 8.25 -3.18 -31.87
CA ARG A 147 7.71 -3.48 -33.21
C ARG A 147 6.18 -3.47 -33.23
N PHE A 148 5.57 -3.76 -32.08
CA PHE A 148 4.13 -3.79 -31.82
C PHE A 148 3.66 -2.52 -31.08
N GLU A 149 4.35 -1.38 -31.19
CA GLU A 149 3.79 -0.09 -30.72
C GLU A 149 3.15 0.73 -31.85
N LYS A 150 3.40 0.35 -33.12
CA LYS A 150 2.96 1.05 -34.33
C LYS A 150 1.83 0.29 -35.07
N GLU A 151 1.64 0.60 -36.36
CA GLU A 151 0.64 0.07 -37.32
C GLU A 151 0.24 -1.41 -37.15
N ILE A 152 1.13 -2.30 -36.70
CA ILE A 152 0.81 -3.72 -36.44
C ILE A 152 -0.26 -3.91 -35.36
N MET A 153 -0.33 -3.06 -34.34
CA MET A 153 -1.38 -3.20 -33.31
C MET A 153 -2.77 -2.84 -33.80
N ALA A 154 -2.91 -2.26 -35.00
CA ALA A 154 -4.23 -2.05 -35.60
C ALA A 154 -4.87 -3.36 -36.09
N GLU A 155 -4.09 -4.43 -36.25
CA GLU A 155 -4.57 -5.72 -36.76
C GLU A 155 -5.28 -6.60 -35.69
N PRO A 156 -4.78 -6.74 -34.44
CA PRO A 156 -5.47 -7.53 -33.41
C PRO A 156 -6.32 -6.66 -32.46
N PRO A 157 -7.66 -6.56 -32.64
CA PRO A 157 -8.51 -5.69 -31.82
C PRO A 157 -8.63 -6.13 -30.36
N ASN A 158 -8.28 -7.37 -30.05
CA ASN A 158 -8.43 -7.98 -28.72
C ASN A 158 -7.11 -8.06 -27.94
N VAL A 159 -6.01 -7.47 -28.44
CA VAL A 159 -4.72 -7.48 -27.76
C VAL A 159 -4.42 -6.06 -27.31
N ASP A 160 -4.27 -5.86 -26.00
CA ASP A 160 -4.00 -4.55 -25.42
C ASP A 160 -2.56 -4.08 -25.65
N GLY A 161 -1.65 -5.01 -25.94
CA GLY A 161 -0.27 -4.70 -26.30
C GLY A 161 0.70 -5.86 -26.17
N VAL A 162 1.95 -5.58 -26.53
CA VAL A 162 3.09 -6.47 -26.33
C VAL A 162 4.11 -5.75 -25.44
N VAL A 163 4.52 -6.37 -24.33
CA VAL A 163 5.43 -5.74 -23.36
C VAL A 163 6.67 -6.57 -23.11
N ALA A 164 7.82 -5.92 -23.05
CA ALA A 164 9.08 -6.58 -22.69
C ALA A 164 9.20 -6.71 -21.16
N LEU A 165 9.43 -7.93 -20.69
CA LEU A 165 9.59 -8.28 -19.28
C LEU A 165 11.06 -8.64 -19.05
N THR A 166 11.87 -7.62 -18.77
CA THR A 166 13.33 -7.72 -18.65
C THR A 166 13.79 -7.65 -17.20
N HIS A 167 14.98 -8.17 -16.90
CA HIS A 167 15.65 -8.01 -15.60
C HIS A 167 17.14 -7.67 -15.79
N ASP A 168 17.74 -7.00 -14.80
CA ASP A 168 19.12 -6.49 -14.94
C ASP A 168 20.18 -7.47 -14.41
N HIS A 169 19.75 -8.62 -13.87
CA HIS A 169 20.66 -9.64 -13.33
C HIS A 169 21.36 -10.46 -14.44
N GLY A 170 22.68 -10.58 -14.35
CA GLY A 170 23.53 -11.32 -15.29
C GLY A 170 23.80 -12.78 -14.88
N CYS A 171 24.22 -13.60 -15.85
CA CYS A 171 24.42 -15.05 -15.68
C CYS A 171 25.39 -15.45 -14.56
N GLY A 172 26.39 -14.60 -14.27
CA GLY A 172 27.45 -14.90 -13.28
C GLY A 172 27.13 -14.50 -11.84
N GLY A 173 26.00 -13.83 -11.59
CA GLY A 173 25.65 -13.28 -10.27
C GLY A 173 24.50 -14.00 -9.55
N CYS A 174 23.85 -14.96 -10.21
CA CYS A 174 22.63 -15.59 -9.72
C CYS A 174 22.85 -17.06 -9.39
N ALA A 175 23.40 -17.33 -8.21
CA ALA A 175 23.45 -18.67 -7.63
C ALA A 175 22.68 -18.69 -6.29
N GLY A 176 22.14 -19.85 -5.94
CA GLY A 176 21.40 -20.04 -4.69
C GLY A 176 20.14 -19.17 -4.59
N ILE A 177 19.93 -18.52 -3.45
CA ILE A 177 18.68 -17.82 -3.13
C ILE A 177 18.33 -16.69 -4.12
N GLY A 178 19.34 -16.01 -4.69
CA GLY A 178 19.12 -14.95 -5.67
C GLY A 178 18.47 -15.45 -6.96
N LEU A 179 18.89 -16.63 -7.43
CA LEU A 179 18.29 -17.28 -8.60
C LEU A 179 16.84 -17.70 -8.30
N ASN A 180 16.57 -18.22 -7.10
CA ASN A 180 15.22 -18.57 -6.68
C ASN A 180 14.26 -17.37 -6.70
N TYR A 181 14.72 -16.19 -6.26
CA TYR A 181 13.90 -14.98 -6.32
C TYR A 181 13.61 -14.55 -7.75
N ILE A 182 14.61 -14.61 -8.64
CA ILE A 182 14.43 -14.28 -10.06
C ILE A 182 13.45 -15.26 -10.69
N GLN A 183 13.63 -16.57 -10.51
CA GLN A 183 12.73 -17.59 -11.05
C GLN A 183 11.30 -17.43 -10.53
N ARG A 184 11.12 -17.21 -9.23
CA ARG A 184 9.80 -16.98 -8.63
C ARG A 184 9.14 -15.72 -9.21
N THR A 185 9.91 -14.65 -9.40
CA THR A 185 9.41 -13.40 -9.97
C THR A 185 9.01 -13.58 -11.43
N LEU A 186 9.89 -14.17 -12.25
CA LEU A 186 9.63 -14.42 -13.67
C LEU A 186 8.48 -15.41 -13.87
N SER A 187 8.33 -16.41 -13.01
CA SER A 187 7.18 -17.33 -13.01
C SER A 187 5.87 -16.61 -12.67
N GLY A 188 5.90 -15.67 -11.73
CA GLY A 188 4.75 -14.81 -11.43
C GLY A 188 4.34 -13.95 -12.64
N TYR A 189 5.32 -13.39 -13.36
CA TYR A 189 5.06 -12.67 -14.60
C TYR A 189 4.55 -13.58 -15.71
N SER A 190 5.17 -14.74 -15.94
CA SER A 190 4.80 -15.66 -17.03
C SER A 190 3.40 -16.24 -16.86
N THR A 191 2.93 -16.34 -15.62
CA THR A 191 1.61 -16.88 -15.28
C THR A 191 0.60 -15.79 -14.94
N HIS A 192 0.90 -14.49 -15.03
CA HIS A 192 -0.07 -13.45 -14.66
C HIS A 192 -1.30 -13.48 -15.59
N PRO A 193 -2.55 -13.43 -15.09
CA PRO A 193 -3.76 -13.54 -15.90
C PRO A 193 -4.00 -12.39 -16.90
N ASN A 194 -3.14 -11.36 -16.89
CA ASN A 194 -3.19 -10.28 -17.89
C ASN A 194 -2.40 -10.64 -19.14
N PHE A 195 -1.56 -11.67 -19.09
CA PHE A 195 -0.93 -12.23 -20.27
C PHE A 195 -1.79 -13.36 -20.81
N TYR A 196 -2.18 -13.23 -22.08
CA TYR A 196 -2.71 -14.36 -22.82
C TYR A 196 -1.61 -15.39 -23.09
N ALA A 197 -0.43 -14.89 -23.46
CA ALA A 197 0.75 -15.70 -23.69
C ALA A 197 2.01 -14.93 -23.30
N VAL A 198 3.05 -15.69 -22.96
CA VAL A 198 4.39 -15.15 -22.72
C VAL A 198 5.39 -15.91 -23.57
N VAL A 199 6.16 -15.17 -24.36
CA VAL A 199 7.27 -15.67 -25.16
C VAL A 199 8.54 -15.43 -24.36
N ILE A 200 9.32 -16.49 -24.12
CA ILE A 200 10.56 -16.38 -23.37
C ILE A 200 11.76 -16.41 -24.32
N ILE A 201 12.64 -15.41 -24.22
CA ILE A 201 13.87 -15.27 -25.01
C ILE A 201 15.06 -15.61 -24.13
N GLY A 202 15.67 -16.78 -24.41
CA GLY A 202 16.94 -17.20 -23.83
C GLY A 202 18.07 -17.21 -24.86
N LEU A 203 19.31 -17.12 -24.37
CA LEU A 203 20.51 -17.18 -25.19
C LEU A 203 21.21 -18.55 -25.10
N GLY A 204 20.87 -19.35 -24.10
CA GLY A 204 21.42 -20.67 -23.82
C GLY A 204 22.66 -20.66 -22.91
N CYS A 205 23.31 -19.52 -22.71
CA CYS A 205 24.49 -19.40 -21.83
C CYS A 205 24.15 -18.99 -20.39
N GLU A 206 22.88 -18.73 -20.10
CA GLU A 206 22.42 -18.28 -18.78
C GLU A 206 22.40 -19.38 -17.71
N ALA A 207 22.58 -18.99 -16.45
CA ALA A 207 22.37 -19.90 -15.33
C ALA A 207 20.87 -20.19 -15.10
N ASN A 208 20.01 -19.24 -15.45
CA ASN A 208 18.56 -19.34 -15.35
C ASN A 208 17.96 -20.05 -16.57
N GLN A 209 18.25 -21.34 -16.71
CA GLN A 209 17.75 -22.15 -17.81
C GLN A 209 16.24 -22.39 -17.66
N MET A 210 15.53 -22.40 -18.79
CA MET A 210 14.16 -22.87 -18.84
C MET A 210 14.17 -24.40 -18.78
N VAL A 211 13.45 -24.98 -17.82
CA VAL A 211 13.24 -26.44 -17.82
C VAL A 211 12.35 -26.76 -19.02
N GLN A 212 12.87 -27.61 -19.91
CA GLN A 212 12.19 -28.08 -21.11
C GLN A 212 11.07 -29.06 -20.76
#